data_AF-A0A8T3QFF6-F1
#
_entry.id   AF-A0A8T3QFF6-F1
#
_cell.length_a   1.000
_cell.length_b   1.000
_cell.length_c   1.000
_cell.angle_alpha   90.00
_cell.angle_beta   90.00
_cell.angle_gamma   90.00
#
_symmetry.space_group_name_H-M   'P 1'
#
loop_
_entity.id
_entity.type
_entity.pdbx_description
1 polymer ?
#
loop_
_entity_poly.entity_id
_entity_poly.type
_entity_poly.pdbx_seq_one_letter_code
_entity_poly.pdbx_strand_id
1 'polypeptide(L)'
;EFNVKDEDAGQTFRGQCAELCGAGHRIMLFEVHAKTPAEFDAWLKERIDSVPPPAPSGQPAPSGQPAPSGQPAPSGQPAPSGQPAPSGQPATGAGPTLMVSALNVAFEQAALQAPADTPFKIDFDNKDPNVPHNVAIHEGSPTGPELFRGEVFPGPARKTYDVPALAAGTYGYVCTVHPTMTGTLTVN
;
A
#
# COMPACT_ATOMS: atom_id res chain seq x y z
N GLU A 1 5.69 -10.43 35.27
CA GLU A 1 5.79 -8.98 35.05
C GLU A 1 7.14 -8.71 34.43
N PHE A 2 7.20 -7.94 33.35
CA PHE A 2 8.44 -7.56 32.68
C PHE A 2 8.81 -6.15 33.14
N ASN A 3 9.95 -6.01 33.80
CA ASN A 3 10.45 -4.74 34.33
C ASN A 3 11.82 -4.47 33.72
N VAL A 4 11.91 -3.38 32.94
CA VAL A 4 13.16 -2.87 32.37
C VAL A 4 13.85 -2.02 33.43
N LYS A 5 15.12 -2.29 33.72
CA LYS A 5 15.93 -1.53 34.66
C LYS A 5 16.96 -0.67 33.94
N ASP A 6 17.58 0.26 34.66
CA ASP A 6 18.63 1.12 34.11
C ASP A 6 19.82 0.32 33.53
N GLU A 7 20.15 -0.81 34.14
CA GLU A 7 21.19 -1.75 33.67
C GLU A 7 20.85 -2.40 32.32
N ASP A 8 19.58 -2.37 31.92
CA ASP A 8 19.11 -2.94 30.66
C ASP A 8 19.24 -1.96 29.48
N ALA A 9 19.63 -0.71 29.73
CA ALA A 9 19.79 0.29 28.68
C ALA A 9 20.72 -0.20 27.55
N GLY A 10 20.26 -0.06 26.31
CA GLY A 10 20.94 -0.55 25.11
C GLY A 10 20.54 -1.97 24.69
N GLN A 11 19.78 -2.70 25.52
CA GLN A 11 19.26 -4.02 25.16
C GLN A 11 17.97 -3.91 24.32
N THR A 12 17.76 -4.93 23.49
CA THR A 12 16.51 -5.14 22.76
C THR A 12 15.88 -6.45 23.21
N PHE A 13 14.65 -6.38 23.69
CA PHE A 13 13.89 -7.54 24.15
C PHE A 13 12.82 -7.88 23.13
N ARG A 14 12.64 -9.17 22.87
CA ARG A 14 11.53 -9.65 22.02
C ARG A 14 10.31 -9.94 22.88
N GLY A 15 9.18 -9.39 22.47
CA GLY A 15 7.88 -9.62 23.08
C GLY A 15 6.91 -10.29 22.11
N GLN A 16 5.91 -10.95 22.70
CA GLN A 16 4.76 -11.51 22.02
C GLN A 16 3.53 -11.23 22.86
N CYS A 17 2.40 -10.91 22.22
CA CYS A 17 1.16 -10.67 22.94
C CYS A 17 0.71 -11.92 23.72
N ALA A 18 0.35 -11.73 25.00
CA ALA A 18 -0.16 -12.80 25.87
C ALA A 18 -1.63 -13.13 25.59
N GLU A 19 -2.37 -12.20 24.96
CA GLU A 19 -3.81 -12.31 24.72
C GLU A 19 -4.15 -12.16 23.23
N LEU A 20 -5.25 -12.77 22.81
CA LEU A 20 -5.71 -12.79 21.41
C LEU A 20 -6.10 -11.39 20.94
N CYS A 21 -5.20 -10.72 20.21
CA CYS A 21 -5.44 -9.44 19.57
C CYS A 21 -5.67 -9.61 18.05
N GLY A 22 -6.77 -10.28 17.69
CA GLY A 22 -7.18 -10.47 16.29
C GLY A 22 -6.46 -11.59 15.52
N ALA A 23 -6.75 -11.67 14.22
CA ALA A 23 -6.33 -12.79 13.36
C ALA A 23 -4.81 -12.96 13.22
N GLY A 24 -4.04 -11.90 13.49
CA GLY A 24 -2.57 -11.90 13.44
C GLY A 24 -1.88 -12.32 14.74
N HIS A 25 -2.62 -12.71 15.78
CA HIS A 25 -2.07 -12.92 17.13
C HIS A 25 -0.83 -13.82 17.18
N ARG A 26 -0.78 -14.90 16.37
CA ARG A 26 0.35 -15.85 16.33
C ARG A 26 1.65 -15.27 15.77
N ILE A 27 1.59 -14.14 15.09
CA ILE A 27 2.74 -13.45 14.47
C ILE A 27 2.90 -12.02 15.01
N MET A 28 2.14 -11.67 16.05
CA MET A 28 2.16 -10.35 16.67
C MET A 28 3.33 -10.26 17.67
N LEU A 29 4.53 -10.27 17.09
CA LEU A 29 5.80 -10.10 17.78
C LEU A 29 6.15 -8.61 17.80
N PHE A 30 6.78 -8.16 18.87
CA PHE A 30 7.27 -6.79 19.00
C PHE A 30 8.65 -6.77 19.64
N GLU A 31 9.34 -5.64 19.50
CA GLU A 31 10.61 -5.39 20.16
C GLU A 31 10.44 -4.27 21.19
N VAL A 32 11.07 -4.44 22.34
CA VAL A 32 11.20 -3.41 23.37
C VAL A 32 12.66 -2.98 23.40
N HIS A 33 12.92 -1.74 23.01
CA HIS A 33 14.26 -1.15 23.04
C HIS A 33 14.41 -0.41 24.36
N ALA A 34 15.26 -0.94 25.27
CA ALA A 34 15.53 -0.30 26.55
C ALA A 34 16.46 0.89 26.33
N LYS A 35 15.99 2.08 26.72
CA LYS A 35 16.72 3.34 26.61
C LYS A 35 16.98 3.90 28.00
N THR A 36 18.03 4.70 28.15
CA THR A 36 18.14 5.56 29.32
C THR A 36 16.97 6.58 29.35
N PRO A 37 16.60 7.13 30.51
CA PRO A 37 15.53 8.12 30.59
C PRO A 37 15.73 9.32 29.65
N ALA A 38 16.95 9.87 29.58
CA ALA A 38 17.26 11.01 28.72
C ALA A 38 17.10 10.68 27.23
N GLU A 39 17.49 9.48 26.80
CA GLU A 39 17.31 9.02 25.42
C GLU A 39 15.84 8.77 25.09
N PHE A 40 15.07 8.26 26.05
CA PHE A 40 13.63 8.06 25.88
C PHE A 40 12.90 9.40 25.73
N ASP A 41 13.23 10.40 26.56
CA ASP A 41 12.62 11.73 26.49
C ASP A 41 12.92 12.42 25.15
N ALA A 42 14.16 12.33 24.67
CA ALA A 42 14.55 12.85 23.36
C ALA A 42 13.77 12.17 22.23
N TRP A 43 13.66 10.83 22.27
CA TRP A 43 12.91 10.05 21.31
C TRP A 43 11.41 10.36 21.33
N LEU A 44 10.82 10.53 22.52
CA LEU A 44 9.40 10.84 22.69
C LEU A 44 9.07 12.22 22.12
N LYS A 45 9.93 13.21 22.39
CA LYS A 45 9.77 14.57 21.83
C LYS A 45 9.77 14.55 20.31
N GLU A 46 10.76 13.88 19.70
CA GLU A 46 10.82 13.73 18.25
C GLU A 46 9.57 13.03 17.70
N ARG A 47 9.11 11.97 18.37
CA ARG A 47 7.93 11.23 17.94
C ARG A 47 6.69 12.11 17.96
N ILE A 48 6.47 12.90 19.00
CA ILE A 48 5.34 13.84 19.10
C ILE A 48 5.40 14.89 17.99
N ASP A 49 6.58 15.49 17.77
CA ASP A 49 6.78 16.53 16.76
C ASP A 49 6.58 15.98 15.32
N SER A 50 6.75 14.67 15.12
CA SER A 50 6.60 13.98 13.83
C SER A 50 5.18 13.49 13.50
N VAL A 51 4.22 13.61 14.42
CA VAL A 51 2.84 13.16 14.16
C VAL A 51 2.14 14.18 13.24
N PRO A 52 1.75 13.81 12.01
CA PRO A 52 0.93 14.70 11.18
C PRO A 52 -0.44 14.92 11.85
N PRO A 53 -1.04 16.11 11.69
CA PRO A 53 -2.35 16.38 12.26
C PRO A 53 -3.38 15.33 11.78
N PRO A 54 -4.33 14.93 12.64
CA PRO A 54 -5.37 14.00 12.23
C PRO A 54 -6.08 14.57 11.00
N ALA A 55 -6.29 13.71 9.99
CA ALA A 55 -7.12 14.07 8.85
C ALA A 55 -8.49 14.55 9.37
N PRO A 56 -9.05 15.64 8.84
CA PRO A 56 -10.37 16.08 9.25
C PRO A 56 -11.35 14.92 9.05
N SER A 57 -12.05 14.53 10.12
CA SER A 57 -13.09 13.51 10.09
C SER A 57 -14.10 13.87 9.01
N GLY A 58 -14.10 13.08 7.93
CA GLY A 58 -15.05 13.25 6.84
C GLY A 58 -16.47 13.24 7.39
N GLN A 59 -17.20 14.32 7.13
CA GLN A 59 -18.65 14.34 7.32
C GLN A 59 -19.27 13.15 6.55
N PRO A 60 -20.32 12.51 7.09
CA PRO A 60 -21.03 11.47 6.36
C PRO A 60 -21.50 12.01 5.01
N ALA A 61 -21.24 11.26 3.94
CA ALA A 61 -21.80 11.54 2.63
C ALA A 61 -23.33 11.60 2.72
N PRO A 62 -23.99 12.66 2.24
CA PRO A 62 -25.44 12.66 2.14
C PRO A 62 -25.88 11.58 1.14
N SER A 63 -26.82 10.74 1.58
CA SER A 63 -27.46 9.69 0.81
C SER A 63 -28.02 10.25 -0.51
N GLY A 64 -27.38 9.89 -1.62
CA GLY A 64 -27.80 10.28 -2.96
C GLY A 64 -29.16 9.66 -3.31
N GLN A 65 -30.16 10.52 -3.54
CA GLN A 65 -31.43 10.17 -4.17
C GLN A 65 -31.22 9.77 -5.65
N PRO A 66 -32.16 9.02 -6.26
CA PRO A 66 -32.00 8.49 -7.62
C PRO A 66 -31.99 9.61 -8.67
N ALA A 67 -31.17 9.41 -9.71
CA ALA A 67 -31.05 10.30 -10.86
C ALA A 67 -32.33 10.33 -11.72
N PRO A 68 -32.80 11.50 -12.19
CA PRO A 68 -33.77 11.58 -13.27
C PRO A 68 -33.08 11.61 -14.65
N SER A 69 -33.72 10.92 -15.58
CA SER A 69 -33.34 10.71 -16.98
C SER A 69 -33.47 11.99 -17.84
N GLY A 70 -32.51 12.20 -18.76
CA GLY A 70 -32.82 12.69 -20.12
C GLY A 70 -32.32 14.08 -20.54
N GLN A 71 -31.50 14.06 -21.61
CA GLN A 71 -31.38 15.01 -22.73
C GLN A 71 -30.23 16.08 -22.77
N PRO A 72 -29.75 16.44 -24.00
CA PRO A 72 -28.34 16.42 -24.36
C PRO A 72 -27.64 17.80 -24.50
N ALA A 73 -26.31 17.72 -24.73
CA ALA A 73 -25.32 18.81 -24.74
C ALA A 73 -25.47 19.88 -25.85
N PRO A 74 -24.96 21.11 -25.62
CA PRO A 74 -24.58 22.03 -26.69
C PRO A 74 -23.06 22.23 -26.81
N SER A 75 -22.65 22.43 -28.06
CA SER A 75 -21.29 22.63 -28.58
C SER A 75 -20.74 24.06 -28.39
N GLY A 76 -19.41 24.21 -28.18
CA GLY A 76 -18.60 25.28 -28.79
C GLY A 76 -17.83 26.31 -27.92
N GLN A 77 -16.52 26.05 -27.71
CA GLN A 77 -15.29 26.93 -27.76
C GLN A 77 -15.15 28.27 -26.97
N PRO A 78 -13.92 28.83 -26.79
CA PRO A 78 -12.56 28.26 -26.67
C PRO A 78 -11.76 28.79 -25.44
N ALA A 79 -10.52 28.26 -25.25
CA ALA A 79 -9.59 28.50 -24.14
C ALA A 79 -8.82 29.84 -24.16
N PRO A 80 -8.09 30.18 -23.06
CA PRO A 80 -6.77 30.76 -23.22
C PRO A 80 -5.65 30.03 -22.44
N SER A 81 -4.45 30.24 -22.98
CA SER A 81 -3.18 29.53 -22.84
C SER A 81 -2.38 29.86 -21.58
N GLY A 82 -1.52 28.93 -21.15
CA GLY A 82 -0.42 29.14 -20.20
C GLY A 82 0.50 27.92 -20.03
N GLN A 83 1.57 27.86 -20.86
CA GLN A 83 2.68 26.88 -20.97
C GLN A 83 3.56 26.69 -19.71
N PRO A 84 4.56 25.77 -19.70
CA PRO A 84 4.76 24.54 -20.49
C PRO A 84 5.04 23.28 -19.63
N ALA A 85 4.63 22.12 -20.13
CA ALA A 85 5.10 20.82 -19.65
C ALA A 85 6.50 20.50 -20.23
N PRO A 86 7.40 19.85 -19.48
CA PRO A 86 8.64 19.34 -20.05
C PRO A 86 8.35 18.18 -21.00
N SER A 87 8.75 18.36 -22.26
CA SER A 87 8.93 17.31 -23.27
C SER A 87 10.16 16.47 -22.88
N GLY A 88 10.26 15.16 -23.05
CA GLY A 88 9.39 14.14 -23.60
C GLY A 88 10.26 12.90 -23.86
N GLN A 89 9.72 11.70 -23.65
CA GLN A 89 10.10 10.49 -24.37
C GLN A 89 8.87 9.57 -24.42
N PRO A 90 8.51 8.98 -25.57
CA PRO A 90 7.20 8.38 -25.77
C PRO A 90 7.08 7.03 -25.07
N ALA A 91 6.16 6.91 -24.12
CA ALA A 91 5.73 5.61 -23.60
C ALA A 91 4.53 5.12 -24.42
N THR A 92 4.82 4.33 -25.44
CA THR A 92 3.86 3.43 -26.06
C THR A 92 3.35 2.44 -25.00
N GLY A 93 2.08 2.52 -24.60
CA GLY A 93 1.44 1.56 -23.69
C GLY A 93 0.40 2.22 -22.76
N ALA A 94 -0.73 2.62 -23.32
CA ALA A 94 -1.77 3.39 -22.63
C ALA A 94 -2.63 2.51 -21.70
N GLY A 95 -2.33 2.55 -20.40
CA GLY A 95 -3.22 2.06 -19.35
C GLY A 95 -2.88 2.67 -17.99
N PRO A 96 -3.75 2.50 -16.97
CA PRO A 96 -3.58 3.16 -15.68
C PRO A 96 -2.35 2.66 -14.93
N THR A 97 -1.87 3.44 -13.97
CA THR A 97 -0.86 2.99 -13.01
C THR A 97 -1.53 2.76 -11.66
N LEU A 98 -1.47 1.54 -11.14
CA LEU A 98 -1.96 1.18 -9.83
C LEU A 98 -0.87 1.43 -8.78
N MET A 99 -1.19 2.19 -7.74
CA MET A 99 -0.30 2.41 -6.61
C MET A 99 -0.45 1.26 -5.61
N VAL A 100 0.65 0.56 -5.33
CA VAL A 100 0.68 -0.53 -4.35
C VAL A 100 1.82 -0.28 -3.37
N SER A 101 1.57 -0.45 -2.08
CA SER A 101 2.58 -0.20 -1.05
C SER A 101 2.64 -1.35 -0.06
N ALA A 102 3.84 -1.66 0.40
CA ALA A 102 4.11 -2.61 1.46
C ALA A 102 4.61 -1.88 2.71
N LEU A 103 3.94 -2.08 3.84
CA LEU A 103 4.34 -1.58 5.16
C LEU A 103 3.85 -2.55 6.24
N ASN A 104 4.69 -2.81 7.24
CA ASN A 104 4.44 -3.75 8.33
C ASN A 104 4.11 -5.18 7.84
N VAL A 105 4.78 -5.66 6.79
CA VAL A 105 4.55 -7.00 6.20
C VAL A 105 3.09 -7.19 5.74
N ALA A 106 2.50 -6.11 5.24
CA ALA A 106 1.16 -6.09 4.68
C ALA A 106 1.12 -5.20 3.43
N PHE A 107 0.23 -5.51 2.49
CA PHE A 107 -0.13 -4.53 1.47
C PHE A 107 -1.05 -3.50 2.12
N GLU A 108 -0.75 -2.21 1.96
CA GLU A 108 -1.63 -1.15 2.48
C GLU A 108 -2.96 -1.11 1.71
N GLN A 109 -2.93 -1.46 0.42
CA GLN A 109 -4.12 -1.67 -0.40
C GLN A 109 -4.52 -3.13 -0.29
N ALA A 110 -5.70 -3.41 0.25
CA ALA A 110 -6.29 -4.76 0.30
C ALA A 110 -7.12 -5.09 -0.96
N ALA A 111 -7.53 -4.07 -1.71
CA ALA A 111 -8.27 -4.20 -2.95
C ALA A 111 -7.80 -3.17 -3.99
N LEU A 112 -7.71 -3.60 -5.24
CA LEU A 112 -7.34 -2.79 -6.40
C LEU A 112 -8.33 -3.05 -7.54
N GLN A 113 -8.41 -2.11 -8.48
CA GLN A 113 -9.21 -2.24 -9.69
C GLN A 113 -8.38 -1.86 -10.92
N ALA A 114 -8.56 -2.59 -12.01
CA ALA A 114 -7.96 -2.30 -13.31
C ALA A 114 -8.97 -2.52 -14.45
N PRO A 115 -8.84 -1.82 -15.58
CA PRO A 115 -9.65 -2.07 -16.75
C PRO A 115 -9.33 -3.44 -17.37
N ALA A 116 -10.37 -4.15 -17.80
CA ALA A 116 -10.23 -5.37 -18.57
C ALA A 116 -9.56 -5.12 -19.93
N ASP A 117 -8.85 -6.15 -20.39
CA ASP A 117 -8.24 -6.23 -21.73
C ASP A 117 -7.31 -5.06 -22.07
N THR A 118 -6.81 -4.37 -21.04
CA THR A 118 -5.93 -3.21 -21.15
C THR A 118 -4.67 -3.44 -20.32
N PRO A 119 -3.46 -3.37 -20.90
CA PRO A 119 -2.23 -3.42 -20.12
C PRO A 119 -2.19 -2.28 -19.11
N PHE A 120 -1.63 -2.49 -17.94
CA PHE A 120 -1.53 -1.45 -16.91
C PHE A 120 -0.18 -1.52 -16.22
N LYS A 121 0.14 -0.51 -15.42
CA LYS A 121 1.36 -0.48 -14.61
C LYS A 121 1.06 -0.69 -13.15
N ILE A 122 1.99 -1.29 -12.40
CA ILE A 122 2.00 -1.24 -10.95
C ILE A 122 3.19 -0.41 -10.52
N ASP A 123 2.97 0.64 -9.74
CA ASP A 123 4.03 1.32 -9.00
C ASP A 123 4.06 0.75 -7.58
N PHE A 124 5.05 -0.10 -7.30
CA PHE A 124 5.17 -0.82 -6.03
C PHE A 124 6.20 -0.13 -5.12
N ASP A 125 5.71 0.41 -4.01
CA ASP A 125 6.48 1.08 -2.97
C ASP A 125 6.70 0.16 -1.77
N ASN A 126 7.90 -0.39 -1.64
CA ASN A 126 8.30 -1.12 -0.45
C ASN A 126 8.79 -0.12 0.60
N LYS A 127 8.00 0.09 1.66
CA LYS A 127 8.32 1.02 2.75
C LYS A 127 8.96 0.33 3.96
N ASP A 128 9.03 -1.00 3.98
CA ASP A 128 9.60 -1.73 5.10
C ASP A 128 11.14 -1.76 5.02
N PRO A 129 11.86 -1.19 6.00
CA PRO A 129 13.31 -1.08 5.95
C PRO A 129 13.98 -2.45 6.04
N ASN A 130 14.81 -2.76 5.04
CA ASN A 130 15.54 -4.02 4.88
C ASN A 130 14.67 -5.29 4.75
N VAL A 131 13.34 -5.15 4.60
CA VAL A 131 12.44 -6.29 4.40
C VAL A 131 12.18 -6.47 2.91
N PRO A 132 12.52 -7.62 2.32
CA PRO A 132 12.28 -7.88 0.91
C PRO A 132 10.80 -8.16 0.64
N HIS A 133 10.24 -7.46 -0.35
CA HIS A 133 8.88 -7.68 -0.82
C HIS A 133 8.82 -7.74 -2.33
N ASN A 134 7.75 -8.34 -2.85
CA ASN A 134 7.32 -8.19 -4.22
C ASN A 134 5.79 -8.15 -4.31
N VAL A 135 5.29 -8.04 -5.53
CA VAL A 135 3.89 -8.22 -5.88
C VAL A 135 3.81 -9.23 -7.01
N ALA A 136 3.02 -10.29 -6.83
CA ALA A 136 2.67 -11.27 -7.86
C ALA A 136 1.15 -11.30 -8.02
N ILE A 137 0.65 -11.51 -9.24
CA ILE A 137 -0.79 -11.61 -9.56
C ILE A 137 -1.09 -13.04 -9.96
N HIS A 138 -2.15 -13.60 -9.40
CA HIS A 138 -2.62 -14.96 -9.60
C HIS A 138 -4.09 -14.96 -10.02
N GLU A 139 -4.46 -15.88 -10.91
CA GLU A 139 -5.82 -16.06 -11.40
C GLU A 139 -6.76 -16.55 -10.28
N GLY A 140 -7.91 -15.89 -10.11
CA GLY A 140 -8.97 -16.29 -9.17
C GLY A 140 -8.66 -16.02 -7.69
N SER A 141 -7.48 -16.39 -7.21
CA SER A 141 -7.08 -16.28 -5.80
C SER A 141 -5.57 -16.08 -5.64
N PRO A 142 -5.07 -15.63 -4.47
CA PRO A 142 -3.64 -15.44 -4.21
C PRO A 142 -2.77 -16.71 -4.33
N THR A 143 -3.39 -17.89 -4.38
CA THR A 143 -2.73 -19.19 -4.53
C THR A 143 -3.06 -19.86 -5.86
N GLY A 144 -3.73 -19.16 -6.78
CA GLY A 144 -4.07 -19.68 -8.11
C GLY A 144 -2.86 -19.77 -9.04
N PRO A 145 -3.08 -20.04 -10.34
CA PRO A 145 -2.04 -19.91 -11.36
C PRO A 145 -1.42 -18.51 -11.37
N GLU A 146 -0.09 -18.42 -11.36
CA GLU A 146 0.63 -17.13 -11.44
C GLU A 146 0.57 -16.58 -12.87
N LEU A 147 0.20 -15.31 -13.00
CA LEU A 147 0.11 -14.60 -14.28
C LEU A 147 1.17 -13.51 -14.42
N PHE A 148 1.64 -12.96 -13.30
CA PHE A 148 2.65 -11.91 -13.26
C PHE A 148 3.44 -12.00 -11.95
N ARG A 149 4.74 -11.67 -12.01
CA ARG A 149 5.62 -11.62 -10.85
C ARG A 149 6.60 -10.45 -10.96
N GLY A 150 6.51 -9.52 -10.01
CA GLY A 150 7.52 -8.48 -9.80
C GLY A 150 8.77 -9.02 -9.13
N GLU A 151 9.87 -8.28 -9.26
CA GLU A 151 11.14 -8.54 -8.59
C GLU A 151 10.98 -8.44 -7.06
N VAL A 152 11.73 -9.28 -6.34
CA VAL A 152 11.85 -9.21 -4.88
C VAL A 152 12.99 -8.25 -4.53
N PHE A 153 12.71 -7.20 -3.76
CA PHE A 153 13.72 -6.21 -3.37
C PHE A 153 13.48 -5.67 -1.96
N PRO A 154 14.55 -5.34 -1.20
CA PRO A 154 14.44 -4.73 0.13
C PRO A 154 14.00 -3.28 0.05
N GLY A 155 13.20 -2.83 1.02
CA GLY A 155 12.82 -1.43 1.20
C GLY A 155 13.81 -0.65 2.08
N PRO A 156 13.69 0.68 2.18
CA PRO A 156 12.75 1.52 1.44
C PRO A 156 13.18 1.67 -0.02
N ALA A 157 12.32 1.30 -0.96
CA ALA A 157 12.58 1.40 -2.39
C ALA A 157 11.29 1.29 -3.19
N ARG A 158 11.32 1.74 -4.44
CA ARG A 158 10.16 1.70 -5.33
C ARG A 158 10.54 1.15 -6.69
N LYS A 159 9.65 0.33 -7.27
CA LYS A 159 9.79 -0.20 -8.64
C LYS A 159 8.46 -0.14 -9.37
N THR A 160 8.52 0.20 -10.66
CA THR A 160 7.37 0.19 -11.55
C THR A 160 7.44 -1.02 -12.48
N TYR A 161 6.31 -1.71 -12.62
CA TYR A 161 6.18 -2.89 -13.48
C TYR A 161 5.12 -2.67 -14.55
N ASP A 162 5.38 -3.20 -15.74
CA ASP A 162 4.40 -3.37 -16.80
C ASP A 162 3.67 -4.69 -16.61
N VAL A 163 2.34 -4.63 -16.46
CA VAL A 163 1.47 -5.79 -16.35
C VAL A 163 0.71 -5.95 -17.68
N PRO A 164 0.80 -7.11 -18.33
CA PRO A 164 0.00 -7.39 -19.53
C PRO A 164 -1.50 -7.23 -19.28
N ALA A 165 -2.26 -7.05 -20.35
CA ALA A 165 -3.71 -7.03 -20.28
C ALA A 165 -4.24 -8.32 -19.61
N LEU A 166 -5.16 -8.15 -18.67
CA LEU A 166 -5.85 -9.25 -18.00
C LEU A 166 -7.32 -9.26 -18.44
N ALA A 167 -7.90 -10.44 -18.60
CA ALA A 167 -9.32 -10.58 -18.88
C ALA A 167 -10.15 -10.10 -17.67
N ALA A 168 -11.40 -9.70 -17.91
CA ALA A 168 -12.32 -9.36 -16.83
C ALA A 168 -12.46 -10.53 -15.84
N GLY A 169 -12.36 -10.25 -14.54
CA GLY A 169 -12.39 -11.27 -13.51
C GLY A 169 -11.81 -10.83 -12.17
N THR A 170 -11.79 -11.77 -11.23
CA THR A 170 -11.17 -11.59 -9.91
C THR A 170 -9.82 -12.28 -9.88
N TYR A 171 -8.82 -11.58 -9.37
CA TYR A 171 -7.46 -12.04 -9.22
C TYR A 171 -7.01 -11.84 -7.77
N GLY A 172 -6.10 -12.70 -7.30
CA GLY A 172 -5.38 -12.43 -6.07
C GLY A 172 -4.03 -11.80 -6.36
N TYR A 173 -3.58 -10.86 -5.55
CA TYR A 173 -2.17 -10.49 -5.52
C TYR A 173 -1.54 -10.85 -4.17
N VAL A 174 -0.28 -11.26 -4.22
CA VAL A 174 0.44 -11.82 -3.07
C VAL A 174 1.90 -11.37 -3.06
N CYS A 175 2.46 -11.19 -1.86
CA CYS A 175 3.91 -11.12 -1.69
C CYS A 175 4.46 -12.54 -1.53
N THR A 176 5.34 -12.96 -2.44
CA THR A 176 5.84 -14.35 -2.47
C THR A 176 6.83 -14.67 -1.36
N VAL A 177 7.41 -13.62 -0.75
CA VAL A 177 8.23 -13.72 0.46
C VAL A 177 7.38 -13.91 1.72
N HIS A 178 6.17 -13.33 1.73
CA HIS A 178 5.25 -13.35 2.87
C HIS A 178 3.88 -13.87 2.41
N PRO A 179 3.66 -15.19 2.34
CA PRO A 179 2.47 -15.76 1.69
C PRO A 179 1.11 -15.38 2.30
N THR A 180 1.09 -14.78 3.49
CA THR A 180 -0.11 -14.24 4.14
C THR A 180 -0.42 -12.79 3.77
N MET A 181 0.51 -12.10 3.11
CA MET A 181 0.36 -10.73 2.63
C MET A 181 -0.31 -10.79 1.25
N THR A 182 -1.63 -10.66 1.26
CA THR A 182 -2.48 -10.83 0.07
C THR A 182 -3.46 -9.67 -0.09
N GLY A 183 -3.92 -9.44 -1.32
CA GLY A 183 -5.08 -8.61 -1.60
C GLY A 183 -5.82 -9.09 -2.86
N THR A 184 -6.86 -8.36 -3.24
CA THR A 184 -7.74 -8.70 -4.37
C THR A 184 -7.64 -7.66 -5.48
N LEU A 185 -7.38 -8.11 -6.71
CA LEU A 185 -7.47 -7.26 -7.90
C LEU A 185 -8.74 -7.63 -8.67
N THR A 186 -9.64 -6.67 -8.82
CA THR A 186 -10.81 -6.80 -9.70
C THR A 186 -10.48 -6.18 -11.06
N VAL A 187 -10.72 -6.92 -12.13
CA VAL A 187 -10.53 -6.45 -13.50
C VAL A 187 -11.89 -6.37 -14.19
N ASN A 188 -12.29 -5.20 -14.68
CA ASN A 188 -13.63 -4.95 -15.24
C ASN A 188 -13.69 -3.91 -16.36
#